data_AF-A0AAF6BG40-F1
#
_entry.id   AF-A0AAF6BG40-F1
#
_cell.length_a   1.000
_cell.length_b   1.000
_cell.length_c   1.000
_cell.angle_alpha   90.00
_cell.angle_beta   90.00
_cell.angle_gamma   90.00
#
_symmetry.space_group_name_H-M   'P 1'
#
loop_
_entity.id
_entity.type
_entity.pdbx_description
1 polymer ?
#
loop_
_entity_poly.entity_id
_entity_poly.type
_entity_poly.pdbx_seq_one_letter_code
_entity_poly.pdbx_strand_id
1 'polypeptide(L)'
;MADMTTEAPASGERVPTKTMKVVDHAVLFKMSDSLDEFQEKEMLDGLHTLQYAIKDIICSSVGRLTKKTPEGFTHGLFTRFKSVKALQDYLVHEQKVDVADKLIIPFFSEPNGIAMTDFECEVENDLEAVFRRGDRFESGLEHFTFFKFKDSTSPNVVDQTLNFMKTVGVKFGDEVVQTTIGVNIEPRTTAYFSHGVVTRFKSESACDEFKKFVASEAMWTQVRDVTENFIEGSFSVSPIGNKLM
;
A
#
# COMPACT_ATOMS: atom_id res chain seq x y z
N MET A 1 43.44 23.53 29.92
CA MET A 1 42.15 24.25 29.77
C MET A 1 41.68 23.99 28.35
N ALA A 2 40.42 23.59 28.22
CA ALA A 2 39.85 22.85 27.10
C ALA A 2 39.87 23.63 25.78
N ASP A 3 40.21 22.94 24.70
CA ASP A 3 39.93 23.34 23.33
C ASP A 3 38.56 22.77 22.97
N MET A 4 37.57 23.65 22.77
CA MET A 4 36.22 23.30 22.34
C MET A 4 36.13 23.51 20.83
N THR A 5 36.50 22.48 20.07
CA THR A 5 36.08 22.33 18.68
C THR A 5 34.88 21.39 18.63
N THR A 6 33.69 21.95 18.77
CA THR A 6 32.46 21.27 18.33
C THR A 6 32.45 21.27 16.81
N GLU A 7 32.93 20.19 16.20
CA GLU A 7 32.70 19.89 14.80
C GLU A 7 31.18 19.74 14.57
N ALA A 8 30.65 20.53 13.63
CA ALA A 8 29.29 20.33 13.14
C ALA A 8 29.25 18.98 12.39
N PRO A 9 28.19 18.16 12.57
CA PRO A 9 28.10 16.90 11.86
C PRO A 9 27.98 17.15 10.36
N ALA A 10 28.70 16.34 9.58
CA ALA A 10 28.67 16.37 8.13
C ALA A 10 27.24 16.14 7.61
N SER A 11 26.82 16.96 6.64
CA SER A 11 25.55 16.82 5.94
C SER A 11 25.48 15.47 5.22
N GLY A 12 24.75 14.50 5.79
CA GLY A 12 24.58 13.18 5.19
C GLY A 12 24.14 12.06 6.13
N GLU A 13 24.32 12.18 7.45
CA GLU A 13 23.81 11.18 8.38
C GLU A 13 22.33 11.46 8.74
N ARG A 14 21.40 10.65 8.22
CA ARG A 14 20.05 10.59 8.78
C ARG A 14 20.17 10.10 10.22
N VAL A 15 19.97 10.99 11.18
CA VAL A 15 19.75 10.64 12.59
C VAL A 15 18.72 9.50 12.64
N PRO A 16 18.88 8.46 13.48
CA PRO A 16 17.87 7.41 13.61
C PRO A 16 16.53 8.05 13.97
N THR A 17 15.65 8.17 12.97
CA THR A 17 14.30 8.66 13.17
C THR A 17 13.58 7.59 13.98
N LYS A 18 13.06 7.99 15.14
CA LYS A 18 12.17 7.13 15.92
C LYS A 18 11.10 6.59 14.96
N THR A 19 10.86 5.29 14.96
CA THR A 19 9.77 4.69 14.17
C THR A 19 8.52 4.53 15.04
N MET A 20 7.36 4.42 14.40
CA MET A 20 6.12 4.04 15.07
C MET A 20 5.38 2.95 14.31
N LYS A 21 4.68 2.11 15.06
CA LYS A 21 3.86 1.04 14.50
C LYS A 21 2.53 1.58 13.99
N VAL A 22 2.14 1.11 12.82
CA VAL A 22 0.86 1.39 12.17
C VAL A 22 0.34 0.11 11.51
N VAL A 23 -0.92 0.10 11.10
CA VAL A 23 -1.51 -0.99 10.33
C VAL A 23 -1.94 -0.49 8.97
N ASP A 24 -1.41 -1.10 7.92
CA ASP A 24 -1.80 -0.81 6.56
C ASP A 24 -2.81 -1.87 6.08
N HIS A 25 -3.88 -1.39 5.46
CA HIS A 25 -4.95 -2.14 4.84
C HIS A 25 -4.92 -1.83 3.34
N ALA A 26 -4.48 -2.78 2.53
CA ALA A 26 -4.38 -2.63 1.09
C ALA A 26 -5.37 -3.59 0.42
N VAL A 27 -6.23 -3.06 -0.44
CA VAL A 27 -7.30 -3.82 -1.12
C VAL A 27 -7.25 -3.57 -2.62
N LEU A 28 -7.44 -4.63 -3.39
CA LEU A 28 -7.68 -4.60 -4.83
C LEU A 28 -9.09 -5.12 -5.11
N PHE A 29 -9.82 -4.43 -5.98
CA PHE A 29 -11.19 -4.78 -6.37
C PHE A 29 -11.25 -5.19 -7.84
N LYS A 30 -11.95 -6.29 -8.13
CA LYS A 30 -12.33 -6.70 -9.48
C LYS A 30 -13.75 -6.22 -9.76
N MET A 31 -13.86 -5.04 -10.34
CA MET A 31 -15.16 -4.51 -10.75
C MET A 31 -15.55 -5.03 -12.13
N SER A 32 -16.86 -5.17 -12.33
CA SER A 32 -17.47 -5.49 -13.61
C SER A 32 -17.10 -4.45 -14.66
N ASP A 33 -16.90 -4.89 -15.91
CA ASP A 33 -16.68 -4.00 -17.05
C ASP A 33 -17.95 -3.20 -17.41
N SER A 34 -19.09 -3.49 -16.77
CA SER A 34 -20.35 -2.74 -16.89
C SER A 34 -20.48 -1.55 -15.93
N LEU A 35 -19.49 -1.31 -15.06
CA LEU A 35 -19.50 -0.18 -14.14
C LEU A 35 -19.39 1.13 -14.95
N ASP A 36 -20.41 1.98 -14.88
CA ASP A 36 -20.37 3.28 -15.56
C ASP A 36 -19.58 4.32 -14.77
N GLU A 37 -19.28 5.46 -15.40
CA GLU A 37 -18.48 6.53 -14.80
C GLU A 37 -19.11 7.13 -13.54
N PHE A 38 -20.46 7.17 -13.47
CA PHE A 38 -21.16 7.70 -12.31
C PHE A 38 -21.10 6.73 -11.13
N GLN A 39 -21.37 5.45 -11.38
CA GLN A 39 -21.28 4.39 -10.38
C GLN A 39 -19.86 4.25 -9.84
N GLU A 40 -18.85 4.30 -10.71
CA GLU A 40 -17.46 4.28 -10.29
C GLU A 40 -17.12 5.49 -9.42
N LYS A 41 -17.56 6.69 -9.82
CA LYS A 41 -17.34 7.90 -9.02
C LYS A 41 -18.00 7.77 -7.65
N GLU A 42 -19.25 7.32 -7.58
CA GLU A 42 -19.95 7.10 -6.31
C GLU A 42 -19.22 6.09 -5.43
N MET A 43 -18.72 4.99 -6.01
CA MET A 43 -17.92 4.00 -5.30
C MET A 43 -16.62 4.58 -4.74
N LEU A 44 -15.86 5.32 -5.55
CA LEU A 44 -14.61 5.95 -5.13
C LEU A 44 -14.86 7.01 -4.05
N ASP A 45 -15.90 7.83 -4.19
CA ASP A 45 -16.30 8.83 -3.20
C ASP A 45 -16.78 8.18 -1.90
N GLY A 46 -17.57 7.11 -1.99
CA GLY A 46 -18.02 6.33 -0.85
C GLY A 46 -16.85 5.77 -0.04
N LEU A 47 -15.88 5.14 -0.72
CA LEU A 47 -14.65 4.65 -0.09
C LEU A 47 -13.79 5.77 0.51
N HIS A 48 -13.61 6.86 -0.22
CA HIS A 48 -12.79 7.98 0.22
C HIS A 48 -13.40 8.68 1.45
N THR A 49 -14.71 8.82 1.50
CA THR A 49 -15.41 9.55 2.58
C THR A 49 -15.45 8.81 3.91
N LEU A 50 -15.20 7.49 3.92
CA LEU A 50 -15.08 6.71 5.17
C LEU A 50 -14.02 7.28 6.12
N GLN A 51 -12.95 7.88 5.59
CA GLN A 51 -11.90 8.51 6.42
C GLN A 51 -12.41 9.68 7.28
N TYR A 52 -13.50 10.35 6.85
CA TYR A 52 -14.11 11.45 7.61
C TYR A 52 -15.13 10.97 8.62
N ALA A 53 -15.70 9.78 8.38
CA ALA A 53 -16.75 9.23 9.21
C ALA A 53 -16.20 8.30 10.30
N ILE A 54 -15.06 7.65 10.05
CA ILE A 54 -14.42 6.68 10.94
C ILE A 54 -13.12 7.27 11.48
N LYS A 55 -13.17 7.77 12.71
CA LYS A 55 -12.08 8.50 13.41
C LYS A 55 -10.74 7.76 13.53
N ASP A 56 -10.76 6.43 13.42
CA ASP A 56 -9.58 5.59 13.62
C ASP A 56 -8.77 5.38 12.32
N ILE A 57 -9.27 5.87 11.19
CA ILE A 57 -8.51 5.99 9.93
C ILE A 57 -7.53 7.16 10.05
N ILE A 58 -6.24 6.88 9.84
CA ILE A 58 -5.17 7.87 9.82
C ILE A 58 -5.09 8.57 8.46
N CYS A 59 -5.09 7.78 7.40
CA CYS A 59 -5.13 8.26 6.02
C CYS A 59 -5.68 7.19 5.09
N SER A 60 -6.18 7.62 3.94
CA SER A 60 -6.72 6.74 2.91
C SER A 60 -6.45 7.31 1.52
N SER A 61 -6.26 6.44 0.54
CA SER A 61 -6.22 6.78 -0.87
C SER A 61 -6.89 5.68 -1.68
N VAL A 62 -7.62 6.06 -2.73
CA VAL A 62 -8.39 5.13 -3.55
C VAL A 62 -8.34 5.59 -5.00
N GLY A 63 -8.37 4.65 -5.94
CA GLY A 63 -8.42 4.99 -7.35
C GLY A 63 -8.54 3.79 -8.27
N ARG A 64 -8.84 4.10 -9.54
CA ARG A 64 -8.72 3.15 -10.65
C ARG A 64 -7.24 2.82 -10.89
N LEU A 65 -6.94 1.55 -11.09
CA LEU A 65 -5.59 1.11 -11.42
C LEU A 65 -5.18 1.67 -12.78
N THR A 66 -3.91 2.01 -12.94
CA THR A 66 -3.33 2.49 -14.20
C THR A 66 -3.45 1.44 -15.30
N LYS A 67 -3.43 0.15 -14.92
CA LYS A 67 -3.66 -1.00 -15.79
C LYS A 67 -4.47 -2.05 -15.04
N LYS A 68 -5.45 -2.65 -15.73
CA LYS A 68 -6.16 -3.85 -15.23
C LYS A 68 -5.12 -4.96 -15.04
N THR A 69 -5.11 -5.60 -13.88
CA THR A 69 -4.15 -6.68 -13.62
C THR A 69 -4.50 -7.92 -14.45
N PRO A 70 -3.56 -8.86 -14.66
CA PRO A 70 -3.85 -10.12 -15.35
C PRO A 70 -5.01 -10.91 -14.73
N GLU A 71 -5.19 -10.78 -13.41
CA GLU A 71 -6.27 -11.42 -12.64
C GLU A 71 -7.59 -10.66 -12.74
N GLY A 72 -7.59 -9.47 -13.34
CA GLY A 72 -8.79 -8.66 -13.59
C GLY A 72 -9.09 -7.60 -12.55
N PHE A 73 -8.16 -7.29 -11.63
CA PHE A 73 -8.36 -6.18 -10.68
C PHE A 73 -8.31 -4.84 -11.41
N THR A 74 -9.22 -3.93 -11.06
CA THR A 74 -9.44 -2.65 -11.74
C THR A 74 -9.29 -1.45 -10.82
N HIS A 75 -9.45 -1.61 -9.50
CA HIS A 75 -9.35 -0.53 -8.52
C HIS A 75 -8.52 -0.94 -7.32
N GLY A 76 -7.97 0.05 -6.60
CA GLY A 76 -7.24 -0.16 -5.36
C GLY A 76 -7.66 0.83 -4.27
N LEU A 77 -7.55 0.38 -3.02
CA LEU A 77 -7.72 1.16 -1.80
C LEU A 77 -6.50 0.92 -0.90
N PHE A 78 -5.92 2.01 -0.40
CA PHE A 78 -4.98 2.01 0.72
C PHE A 78 -5.65 2.70 1.90
N THR A 79 -5.54 2.12 3.09
CA THR A 79 -5.98 2.77 4.33
C THR A 79 -5.01 2.44 5.45
N ARG A 80 -4.70 3.43 6.28
CA ARG A 80 -3.84 3.26 7.46
C ARG A 80 -4.61 3.44 8.75
N PHE A 81 -4.31 2.59 9.73
CA PHE A 81 -4.86 2.63 11.08
C PHE A 81 -3.76 2.71 12.13
N LYS A 82 -4.10 3.22 13.31
CA LYS A 82 -3.16 3.30 14.44
C LYS A 82 -2.85 1.95 15.10
N SER A 83 -3.72 0.95 14.91
CA SER A 83 -3.60 -0.36 15.57
C SER A 83 -4.47 -1.42 14.89
N VAL A 84 -4.17 -2.69 15.17
CA VAL A 84 -4.97 -3.83 14.67
C VAL A 84 -6.42 -3.75 15.17
N LYS A 85 -6.63 -3.28 16.41
CA LYS A 85 -7.97 -3.05 16.95
C LYS A 85 -8.76 -2.04 16.11
N ALA A 86 -8.13 -0.94 15.70
CA ALA A 86 -8.77 0.07 14.86
C ALA A 86 -9.20 -0.49 13.50
N LEU A 87 -8.35 -1.32 12.88
CA LEU A 87 -8.72 -2.06 11.67
C LEU A 87 -9.92 -3.00 11.92
N GLN A 88 -9.90 -3.77 13.02
CA GLN A 88 -10.99 -4.69 13.36
C GLN A 88 -12.33 -3.94 13.56
N ASP A 89 -12.30 -2.82 14.27
CA ASP A 89 -13.47 -1.96 14.48
C ASP A 89 -13.98 -1.38 13.14
N TYR A 90 -13.07 -0.98 12.23
CA TYR A 90 -13.41 -0.51 10.88
C TYR A 90 -14.08 -1.59 10.03
N LEU A 91 -13.60 -2.83 10.08
CA LEU A 91 -14.08 -3.91 9.22
C LEU A 91 -15.55 -4.26 9.45
N VAL A 92 -16.06 -4.01 10.67
CA VAL A 92 -17.46 -4.22 11.08
C VAL A 92 -18.25 -2.92 11.24
N HIS A 93 -17.66 -1.77 10.92
CA HIS A 93 -18.31 -0.47 11.09
C HIS A 93 -19.50 -0.32 10.15
N GLU A 94 -20.66 0.11 10.66
CA GLU A 94 -21.93 0.18 9.93
C GLU A 94 -21.80 0.96 8.61
N GLN A 95 -21.18 2.15 8.64
CA GLN A 95 -21.00 2.95 7.42
C GLN A 95 -20.09 2.28 6.38
N LYS A 96 -19.06 1.54 6.81
CA LYS A 96 -18.20 0.80 5.89
C LYS A 96 -18.98 -0.35 5.24
N VAL A 97 -19.81 -1.04 6.03
CA VAL A 97 -20.69 -2.10 5.53
C VAL A 97 -21.71 -1.53 4.54
N ASP A 98 -22.33 -0.39 4.86
CA ASP A 98 -23.30 0.27 3.99
C ASP A 98 -22.69 0.69 2.64
N VAL A 99 -21.48 1.27 2.65
CA VAL A 99 -20.72 1.60 1.44
C VAL A 99 -20.43 0.34 0.63
N ALA A 100 -19.97 -0.74 1.28
CA ALA A 100 -19.65 -1.98 0.61
C ALA A 100 -20.89 -2.62 -0.05
N ASP A 101 -21.99 -2.71 0.69
CA ASP A 101 -23.23 -3.36 0.25
C ASP A 101 -23.91 -2.60 -0.89
N LYS A 102 -23.82 -1.26 -0.90
CA LYS A 102 -24.48 -0.43 -1.92
C LYS A 102 -23.61 -0.14 -3.13
N LEU A 103 -22.31 0.12 -2.92
CA LEU A 103 -21.45 0.75 -3.93
C LEU A 103 -20.33 -0.17 -4.44
N ILE A 104 -20.10 -1.32 -3.81
CA ILE A 104 -18.96 -2.19 -4.14
C ILE A 104 -19.45 -3.59 -4.53
N ILE A 105 -20.09 -4.30 -3.60
CA ILE A 105 -20.49 -5.70 -3.77
C ILE A 105 -21.41 -5.92 -4.99
N PRO A 106 -22.41 -5.06 -5.28
CA PRO A 106 -23.28 -5.25 -6.45
C PRO A 106 -22.54 -5.20 -7.79
N PHE A 107 -21.34 -4.62 -7.81
CA PHE A 107 -20.58 -4.35 -9.03
C PHE A 107 -19.35 -5.24 -9.19
N PHE A 108 -19.14 -6.24 -8.33
CA PHE A 108 -18.07 -7.21 -8.56
C PHE A 108 -18.29 -8.00 -9.85
N SER A 109 -17.20 -8.27 -10.56
CA SER A 109 -17.23 -9.12 -11.75
C SER A 109 -17.47 -10.61 -11.42
N GLU A 110 -17.15 -11.02 -10.20
CA GLU A 110 -17.30 -12.39 -9.70
C GLU A 110 -17.55 -12.40 -8.17
N PRO A 111 -18.14 -13.48 -7.61
CA PRO A 111 -18.21 -13.66 -6.16
C PRO A 111 -16.81 -13.54 -5.54
N ASN A 112 -16.67 -12.72 -4.50
CA ASN A 112 -15.40 -12.42 -3.84
C ASN A 112 -14.35 -11.75 -4.75
N GLY A 113 -14.76 -10.76 -5.56
CA GLY A 113 -13.89 -9.92 -6.39
C GLY A 113 -12.93 -9.00 -5.61
N ILE A 114 -12.32 -9.48 -4.51
CA ILE A 114 -11.40 -8.74 -3.66
C ILE A 114 -10.13 -9.54 -3.36
N ALA A 115 -9.00 -8.85 -3.37
CA ALA A 115 -7.76 -9.31 -2.75
C ALA A 115 -7.32 -8.26 -1.76
N MET A 116 -6.88 -8.67 -0.57
CA MET A 116 -6.40 -7.71 0.43
C MET A 116 -5.26 -8.26 1.26
N THR A 117 -4.46 -7.36 1.80
CA THR A 117 -3.47 -7.62 2.83
C THR A 117 -3.61 -6.59 3.95
N ASP A 118 -3.67 -7.09 5.17
CA ASP A 118 -3.76 -6.31 6.41
C ASP A 118 -2.49 -6.59 7.21
N PHE A 119 -1.64 -5.61 7.44
CA PHE A 119 -0.37 -5.89 8.10
C PHE A 119 0.10 -4.76 9.03
N GLU A 120 0.72 -5.15 10.14
CA GLU A 120 1.49 -4.24 10.97
C GLU A 120 2.81 -3.90 10.29
N CYS A 121 3.17 -2.62 10.30
CA CYS A 121 4.45 -2.14 9.80
C CYS A 121 4.96 -0.95 10.61
N GLU A 122 6.19 -0.54 10.33
CA GLU A 122 6.82 0.63 10.96
C GLU A 122 7.05 1.74 9.95
N VAL A 123 6.74 2.96 10.36
CA VAL A 123 7.00 4.19 9.59
C VAL A 123 7.77 5.18 10.44
N GLU A 124 8.42 6.15 9.80
CA GLU A 124 9.05 7.27 10.50
C GLU A 124 8.01 7.98 11.39
N ASN A 125 8.35 8.24 12.65
CA ASN A 125 7.45 8.86 13.64
C ASN A 125 7.42 10.38 13.48
N ASP A 126 7.01 10.82 12.29
CA ASP A 126 6.73 12.21 11.95
C ASP A 126 5.36 12.32 11.28
N LEU A 127 4.81 13.54 11.27
CA LEU A 127 3.46 13.78 10.78
C LEU A 127 3.32 13.46 9.28
N GLU A 128 4.36 13.67 8.48
CA GLU A 128 4.30 13.47 7.03
C GLU A 128 4.25 11.97 6.70
N ALA A 129 5.16 11.18 7.27
CA ALA A 129 5.20 9.73 7.05
C ALA A 129 3.99 8.99 7.60
N VAL A 130 3.47 9.40 8.77
CA VAL A 130 2.34 8.73 9.44
C VAL A 130 1.03 9.05 8.75
N PHE A 131 0.73 10.33 8.57
CA PHE A 131 -0.54 10.78 7.99
C PHE A 131 -0.51 10.79 6.46
N ARG A 132 0.63 10.51 5.83
CA ARG A 132 0.85 10.64 4.38
C ARG A 132 0.39 12.01 3.88
N ARG A 133 0.88 13.08 4.53
CA ARG A 133 0.51 14.49 4.26
C ARG A 133 1.75 15.37 4.12
N GLY A 134 1.75 16.27 3.16
CA GLY A 134 2.88 17.12 2.82
C GLY A 134 3.29 16.91 1.36
N ASP A 135 4.17 17.78 0.85
CA ASP A 135 4.50 17.92 -0.57
C ASP A 135 4.83 16.58 -1.26
N ARG A 136 5.47 15.63 -0.54
CA ARG A 136 5.85 14.32 -1.10
C ARG A 136 4.68 13.34 -1.22
N PHE A 137 3.56 13.58 -0.53
CA PHE A 137 2.40 12.68 -0.46
C PHE A 137 1.13 13.23 -1.12
N GLU A 138 1.10 14.52 -1.46
CA GLU A 138 -0.07 15.16 -2.09
C GLU A 138 -0.42 14.61 -3.47
N SER A 139 0.57 14.05 -4.17
CA SER A 139 0.39 13.41 -5.46
C SER A 139 1.30 12.20 -5.61
N GLY A 140 1.20 11.52 -6.75
CA GLY A 140 2.09 10.42 -7.11
C GLY A 140 1.33 9.13 -7.39
N LEU A 141 1.91 8.00 -7.00
CA LEU A 141 1.37 6.68 -7.30
C LEU A 141 1.43 5.77 -6.08
N GLU A 142 0.32 5.16 -5.69
CA GLU A 142 0.32 3.99 -4.81
C GLU A 142 0.59 2.76 -5.66
N HIS A 143 1.50 1.91 -5.20
CA HIS A 143 1.81 0.64 -5.81
C HIS A 143 1.74 -0.47 -4.77
N PHE A 144 0.98 -1.51 -5.08
CA PHE A 144 0.79 -2.68 -4.22
C PHE A 144 1.47 -3.89 -4.85
N THR A 145 2.11 -4.70 -4.02
CA THR A 145 2.56 -6.05 -4.37
C THR A 145 2.10 -7.00 -3.28
N PHE A 146 1.24 -7.96 -3.61
CA PHE A 146 0.79 -8.99 -2.67
C PHE A 146 1.45 -10.32 -3.02
N PHE A 147 2.04 -10.99 -2.03
CA PHE A 147 2.77 -12.24 -2.22
C PHE A 147 2.05 -13.41 -1.58
N LYS A 148 1.94 -14.51 -2.34
CA LYS A 148 1.66 -15.85 -1.83
C LYS A 148 2.92 -16.69 -2.03
N PHE A 149 3.62 -16.99 -0.94
CA PHE A 149 4.79 -17.87 -0.99
C PHE A 149 4.36 -19.34 -1.07
N LYS A 150 5.19 -20.18 -1.70
CA LYS A 150 4.97 -21.64 -1.72
C LYS A 150 5.05 -22.19 -0.28
N ASP A 151 4.23 -23.18 0.03
CA ASP A 151 4.24 -23.85 1.35
C ASP A 151 5.61 -24.46 1.71
N SER A 152 6.41 -24.81 0.71
CA SER A 152 7.77 -25.35 0.88
C SER A 152 8.83 -24.29 1.19
N THR A 153 8.49 -23.00 1.10
CA THR A 153 9.44 -21.91 1.30
C THR A 153 9.76 -21.75 2.78
N SER A 154 11.05 -21.76 3.13
CA SER A 154 11.44 -21.65 4.53
C SER A 154 11.25 -20.22 5.06
N PRO A 155 10.96 -20.04 6.37
CA PRO A 155 10.79 -18.72 6.97
C PRO A 155 11.98 -17.78 6.73
N ASN A 156 13.21 -18.29 6.78
CA ASN A 156 14.41 -17.51 6.51
C ASN A 156 14.45 -16.93 5.10
N VAL A 157 13.95 -17.66 4.09
CA VAL A 157 13.93 -17.17 2.70
C VAL A 157 12.80 -16.15 2.51
N VAL A 158 11.68 -16.31 3.20
CA VAL A 158 10.64 -15.27 3.30
C VAL A 158 11.23 -13.99 3.90
N ASP A 159 11.91 -14.08 5.05
CA ASP A 159 12.53 -12.93 5.72
C ASP A 159 13.56 -12.22 4.82
N GLN A 160 14.38 -12.98 4.09
CA GLN A 160 15.33 -12.43 3.11
C GLN A 160 14.61 -11.67 1.98
N THR A 161 13.50 -12.22 1.48
CA THR A 161 12.66 -11.57 0.46
C THR A 161 12.06 -10.28 0.99
N LEU A 162 11.50 -10.30 2.20
CA LEU A 162 10.91 -9.11 2.81
C LEU A 162 11.97 -8.03 3.07
N ASN A 163 13.15 -8.42 3.54
CA ASN A 163 14.27 -7.50 3.74
C ASN A 163 14.77 -6.91 2.41
N PHE A 164 14.80 -7.70 1.34
CA PHE A 164 15.08 -7.18 0.00
C PHE A 164 14.04 -6.14 -0.42
N MET A 165 12.74 -6.43 -0.32
CA MET A 165 11.68 -5.49 -0.68
C MET A 165 11.71 -4.21 0.18
N LYS A 166 12.07 -4.32 1.47
CA LYS A 166 12.23 -3.18 2.37
C LYS A 166 13.42 -2.28 1.99
N THR A 167 14.52 -2.88 1.53
CA THR A 167 15.78 -2.15 1.27
C THR A 167 15.92 -1.71 -0.18
N VAL A 168 15.27 -2.36 -1.14
CA VAL A 168 15.38 -2.04 -2.56
C VAL A 168 14.81 -0.65 -2.88
N GLY A 169 13.77 -0.22 -2.16
CA GLY A 169 13.27 1.17 -2.23
C GLY A 169 14.31 2.20 -1.80
N VAL A 170 15.03 1.91 -0.70
CA VAL A 170 16.13 2.77 -0.21
C VAL A 170 17.28 2.84 -1.21
N LYS A 171 17.62 1.70 -1.84
CA LYS A 171 18.65 1.64 -2.89
C LYS A 171 18.26 2.44 -4.13
N PHE A 172 16.97 2.45 -4.50
CA PHE A 172 16.47 3.17 -5.67
C PHE A 172 16.54 4.70 -5.48
N GLY A 173 16.33 5.17 -4.25
CA GLY A 173 16.52 6.57 -3.87
C GLY A 173 15.23 7.36 -3.73
N ASP A 174 15.33 8.68 -3.85
CA ASP A 174 14.29 9.64 -3.43
C ASP A 174 13.00 9.61 -4.26
N GLU A 175 12.95 8.85 -5.35
CA GLU A 175 11.73 8.61 -6.12
C GLU A 175 10.72 7.72 -5.37
N VAL A 176 11.21 6.92 -4.41
CA VAL A 176 10.39 6.18 -3.44
C VAL A 176 10.17 7.06 -2.23
N VAL A 177 8.92 7.43 -1.99
CA VAL A 177 8.53 8.28 -0.86
C VAL A 177 8.43 7.48 0.43
N GLN A 178 7.77 6.32 0.38
CA GLN A 178 7.61 5.43 1.52
C GLN A 178 7.35 4.01 1.01
N THR A 179 7.97 3.01 1.65
CA THR A 179 7.64 1.59 1.46
C THR A 179 7.25 1.01 2.81
N THR A 180 6.10 0.36 2.87
CA THR A 180 5.67 -0.45 4.01
C THR A 180 5.50 -1.89 3.59
N ILE A 181 5.80 -2.80 4.51
CA ILE A 181 5.80 -4.23 4.27
C ILE A 181 5.40 -4.96 5.54
N GLY A 182 4.66 -6.05 5.41
CA GLY A 182 4.33 -6.89 6.54
C GLY A 182 3.63 -8.19 6.17
N VAL A 183 3.44 -9.01 7.21
CA VAL A 183 2.73 -10.30 7.15
C VAL A 183 1.24 -10.04 7.29
N ASN A 184 0.44 -10.67 6.44
CA ASN A 184 -1.01 -10.53 6.47
C ASN A 184 -1.58 -11.15 7.76
N ILE A 185 -2.22 -10.34 8.59
CA ILE A 185 -2.71 -10.70 9.93
C ILE A 185 -3.78 -11.80 9.84
N GLU A 186 -4.65 -11.72 8.83
CA GLU A 186 -5.69 -12.71 8.60
C GLU A 186 -5.99 -12.77 7.09
N PRO A 187 -5.58 -13.84 6.39
CA PRO A 187 -5.93 -14.04 4.99
C PRO A 187 -7.44 -14.28 4.83
N ARG A 188 -8.22 -13.19 4.74
CA ARG A 188 -9.69 -13.20 4.65
C ARG A 188 -10.22 -13.45 3.23
N THR A 189 -9.34 -13.51 2.23
CA THR A 189 -9.71 -13.63 0.82
C THR A 189 -9.34 -15.00 0.26
N THR A 190 -10.07 -15.42 -0.77
CA THR A 190 -9.84 -16.69 -1.48
C THR A 190 -8.47 -16.75 -2.17
N ALA A 191 -7.78 -15.62 -2.32
CA ALA A 191 -6.45 -15.56 -2.92
C ALA A 191 -5.31 -15.86 -1.93
N TYR A 192 -5.59 -15.91 -0.60
CA TYR A 192 -4.65 -16.30 0.45
C TYR A 192 -3.27 -15.63 0.37
N PHE A 193 -3.21 -14.33 0.02
CA PHE A 193 -1.96 -13.60 0.05
C PHE A 193 -1.41 -13.50 1.48
N SER A 194 -0.16 -13.89 1.63
CA SER A 194 0.54 -14.02 2.91
C SER A 194 1.24 -12.73 3.34
N HIS A 195 1.64 -11.89 2.39
CA HIS A 195 2.40 -10.67 2.66
C HIS A 195 1.98 -9.55 1.71
N GLY A 196 2.04 -8.32 2.20
CA GLY A 196 1.77 -7.12 1.43
C GLY A 196 2.98 -6.19 1.43
N VAL A 197 3.22 -5.56 0.28
CA VAL A 197 4.12 -4.40 0.13
C VAL A 197 3.29 -3.27 -0.45
N VAL A 198 3.38 -2.09 0.17
CA VAL A 198 2.81 -0.85 -0.34
C VAL A 198 3.92 0.16 -0.50
N THR A 199 4.09 0.66 -1.73
CA THR A 199 5.09 1.67 -2.05
C THR A 199 4.43 2.91 -2.63
N ARG A 200 4.71 4.06 -2.02
CA ARG A 200 4.37 5.38 -2.57
C ARG A 200 5.53 5.88 -3.42
N PHE A 201 5.24 6.19 -4.68
CA PHE A 201 6.17 6.85 -5.61
C PHE A 201 5.76 8.29 -5.87
N LYS A 202 6.73 9.14 -6.22
CA LYS A 202 6.49 10.51 -6.66
C LYS A 202 5.72 10.59 -7.99
N SER A 203 5.84 9.57 -8.84
CA SER A 203 5.21 9.56 -10.16
C SER A 203 5.00 8.14 -10.71
N GLU A 204 4.24 8.02 -11.80
CA GLU A 204 4.12 6.77 -12.55
C GLU A 204 5.44 6.35 -13.21
N SER A 205 6.22 7.30 -13.74
CA SER A 205 7.55 7.03 -14.32
C SER A 205 8.50 6.43 -13.29
N ALA A 206 8.50 6.97 -12.07
CA ALA A 206 9.29 6.45 -10.96
C ALA A 206 8.94 4.99 -10.63
N CYS A 207 7.65 4.64 -10.64
CA CYS A 207 7.20 3.26 -10.42
C CYS A 207 7.68 2.33 -11.56
N ASP A 208 7.55 2.76 -12.81
CA ASP A 208 7.99 1.98 -13.97
C ASP A 208 9.52 1.75 -13.98
N GLU A 209 10.29 2.77 -13.61
CA GLU A 209 11.74 2.67 -13.45
C GLU A 209 12.12 1.76 -12.27
N PHE A 210 11.43 1.89 -11.14
CA PHE A 210 11.63 1.04 -9.97
C PHE A 210 11.37 -0.43 -10.29
N LYS A 211 10.30 -0.76 -11.02
CA LYS A 211 10.02 -2.15 -11.43
C LYS A 211 11.13 -2.73 -12.31
N LYS A 212 11.68 -1.93 -13.23
CA LYS A 212 12.84 -2.34 -14.04
C LYS A 212 14.09 -2.55 -13.17
N PHE A 213 14.31 -1.67 -12.20
CA PHE A 213 15.41 -1.77 -11.25
C PHE A 213 15.31 -3.04 -10.40
N VAL A 214 14.16 -3.29 -9.77
CA VAL A 214 13.89 -4.52 -9.01
C VAL A 214 14.08 -5.75 -9.89
N ALA A 215 13.57 -5.73 -11.12
CA ALA A 215 13.72 -6.84 -12.06
C ALA A 215 15.18 -7.12 -12.47
N SER A 216 16.07 -6.14 -12.34
CA SER A 216 17.52 -6.29 -12.61
C SER A 216 18.31 -6.83 -11.41
N GLU A 217 17.76 -6.75 -10.19
CA GLU A 217 18.43 -7.25 -8.99
C GLU A 217 18.46 -8.79 -8.99
N ALA A 218 19.63 -9.38 -8.75
CA ALA A 218 19.79 -10.84 -8.73
C ALA A 218 18.85 -11.55 -7.72
N MET A 219 18.52 -10.87 -6.61
CA MET A 219 17.60 -11.36 -5.60
C MET A 219 16.18 -11.57 -6.15
N TRP A 220 15.73 -10.76 -7.11
CA TRP A 220 14.37 -10.86 -7.66
C TRP A 220 14.09 -12.21 -8.30
N THR A 221 15.08 -12.83 -8.94
CA THR A 221 14.94 -14.20 -9.47
C THR A 221 14.61 -15.19 -8.36
N GLN A 222 15.30 -15.11 -7.22
CA GLN A 222 15.03 -15.96 -6.06
C GLN A 222 13.64 -15.72 -5.49
N VAL A 223 13.21 -14.45 -5.41
CA VAL A 223 11.84 -14.08 -4.99
C VAL A 223 10.81 -14.76 -5.87
N ARG A 224 10.97 -14.72 -7.20
CA ARG A 224 10.06 -15.40 -8.13
C ARG A 224 10.06 -16.92 -7.96
N ASP A 225 11.22 -17.52 -7.68
CA ASP A 225 11.33 -18.98 -7.51
C ASP A 225 10.61 -19.50 -6.26
N VAL A 226 10.49 -18.69 -5.22
CA VAL A 226 9.82 -19.07 -3.95
C VAL A 226 8.38 -18.59 -3.83
N THR A 227 7.95 -17.74 -4.76
CA THR A 227 6.60 -17.20 -4.82
C THR A 227 5.71 -18.15 -5.62
N GLU A 228 4.57 -18.55 -5.06
CA GLU A 228 3.54 -19.31 -5.76
C GLU A 228 2.75 -18.39 -6.68
N ASN A 229 2.38 -17.21 -6.16
CA ASN A 229 1.68 -16.18 -6.89
C ASN A 229 2.01 -14.79 -6.33
N PHE A 230 2.05 -13.77 -7.17
CA PHE A 230 2.01 -12.39 -6.72
C PHE A 230 1.15 -11.56 -7.65
N ILE A 231 0.51 -10.52 -7.09
CA ILE A 231 -0.26 -9.56 -7.88
C ILE A 231 0.26 -8.16 -7.61
N GLU A 232 0.21 -7.35 -8.67
CA GLU A 232 0.67 -5.97 -8.66
C GLU A 232 -0.44 -5.04 -9.16
N GLY A 233 -0.75 -4.02 -8.36
CA GLY A 233 -1.70 -2.98 -8.72
C GLY A 233 -1.09 -1.61 -8.47
N SER A 234 -1.37 -0.63 -9.33
CA SER A 234 -0.93 0.75 -9.07
C SER A 234 -2.01 1.74 -9.46
N PHE A 235 -2.24 2.78 -8.66
CA PHE A 235 -3.17 3.86 -9.00
C PHE A 235 -2.61 5.22 -8.62
N SER A 236 -3.01 6.24 -9.38
CA SER A 236 -2.57 7.61 -9.13
C SER A 236 -3.24 8.16 -7.88
N VAL A 237 -2.44 8.78 -7.02
CA VAL A 237 -2.96 9.64 -5.96
C VAL A 237 -3.11 11.03 -6.54
N SER A 238 -4.36 11.45 -6.67
CA SER A 238 -4.67 12.80 -7.15
C SER A 238 -4.70 13.75 -5.95
N PRO A 239 -4.22 15.00 -6.12
CA PRO A 239 -4.48 16.05 -5.16
C PRO A 239 -5.99 16.15 -4.93
N ILE A 240 -6.40 16.23 -3.68
CA ILE A 240 -7.80 16.38 -3.28
C ILE A 240 -8.40 17.54 -4.10
N GLY A 241 -9.38 17.23 -4.96
CA GLY A 241 -10.18 18.23 -5.69
C GLY A 241 -9.91 18.44 -7.19
N ASN A 242 -8.89 17.83 -7.81
CA ASN A 242 -8.61 18.09 -9.24
C ASN A 242 -9.17 17.07 -10.24
N LYS A 243 -9.72 15.94 -9.78
CA LYS A 243 -10.36 14.93 -10.66
C LYS A 243 -11.75 14.48 -10.18
N LEU A 244 -12.29 15.13 -9.15
CA LEU A 244 -13.63 14.89 -8.63
C LEU A 244 -14.63 16.00 -9.02
N MET A 245 -14.24 16.90 -9.92
CA MET A 245 -15.08 17.92 -10.57
C MET A 245 -15.08 17.73 -12.07
#